data_AF-W2L0R2-F1
#
_entry.id   AF-W2L0R2-F1
#
_cell.length_a   1.000
_cell.length_b   1.000
_cell.length_c   1.000
_cell.angle_alpha   90.00
_cell.angle_beta   90.00
_cell.angle_gamma   90.00
#
_symmetry.space_group_name_H-M   'P 1'
#
loop_
_entity.id
_entity.type
_entity.pdbx_description
1 polymer ?
#
loop_
_entity_poly.entity_id
_entity_poly.type
_entity_poly.pdbx_seq_one_letter_code
_entity_poly.pdbx_strand_id
1 'polypeptide(L)'
;MENRERSLCEKVKTRKYTRLKPKVGFAIDAWTEDGTHFVAGIGVTETDKYLLCFSTLTDESDMGSDAIIELLDDVLDTYEIHASQLCFYVCDHPSINVALANKTLVPMIGCASHRFNLAVQALMREDDDILDKVHDLMVKLYTIKNRHHLREADALMPVYRNTTRWISTFSMIDRYSRIYSKLDRIDDQLADFIPTPRENVRLKALFEDLKNLESVNMKLQTTMVSLLDVRALSSNLTLRIS
;
A
#
# COMPACT_ATOMS: atom_id res chain seq x y z
N MET A 1 -25.39 -29.17 19.14
CA MET A 1 -24.07 -28.87 18.55
C MET A 1 -23.73 -27.39 18.66
N GLU A 2 -24.68 -26.50 18.42
CA GLU A 2 -24.58 -25.02 18.52
C GLU A 2 -23.98 -24.45 19.82
N ASN A 3 -24.35 -25.01 20.98
CA ASN A 3 -23.82 -24.53 22.28
C ASN A 3 -22.33 -24.83 22.50
N ARG A 4 -21.75 -25.80 21.77
CA ARG A 4 -20.34 -26.19 21.95
C ARG A 4 -19.39 -25.30 21.13
N GLU A 5 -19.85 -24.81 19.98
CA GLU A 5 -19.11 -23.89 19.11
C GLU A 5 -19.04 -22.47 19.71
N ARG A 6 -20.15 -21.94 20.26
CA ARG A 6 -20.14 -20.66 20.99
C ARG A 6 -19.19 -20.68 22.19
N SER A 7 -19.22 -21.76 22.98
CA SER A 7 -18.32 -21.94 24.14
C SER A 7 -16.84 -22.02 23.75
N LEU A 8 -16.51 -22.60 22.59
CA LEU A 8 -15.14 -22.67 22.11
C LEU A 8 -14.67 -21.29 21.61
N CYS A 9 -15.53 -20.56 20.90
CA CYS A 9 -15.25 -19.21 20.41
C CYS A 9 -15.05 -18.21 21.58
N GLU A 10 -15.90 -18.26 22.61
CA GLU A 10 -15.73 -17.48 23.85
C GLU A 10 -14.47 -17.88 24.64
N LYS A 11 -14.12 -19.17 24.68
CA LYS A 11 -12.88 -19.63 25.33
C LYS A 11 -11.61 -19.22 24.60
N VAL A 12 -11.65 -19.12 23.26
CA VAL A 12 -10.55 -18.59 22.45
C VAL A 12 -10.45 -17.07 22.62
N LYS A 13 -11.58 -16.35 22.68
CA LYS A 13 -11.66 -14.93 23.03
C LYS A 13 -11.08 -14.63 24.42
N THR A 14 -11.30 -15.49 25.41
CA THR A 14 -10.78 -15.26 26.78
C THR A 14 -9.31 -15.69 26.97
N ARG A 15 -8.81 -16.72 26.25
CA ARG A 15 -7.42 -17.20 26.43
C ARG A 15 -6.36 -16.50 25.58
N LYS A 16 -6.68 -15.99 24.38
CA LYS A 16 -5.71 -15.29 23.52
C LYS A 16 -5.61 -13.79 23.83
N TYR A 17 -6.71 -13.16 24.22
CA TYR A 17 -6.82 -11.70 24.31
C TYR A 17 -6.66 -11.15 25.75
N THR A 18 -6.60 -12.02 26.76
CA THR A 18 -6.10 -11.68 28.12
C THR A 18 -4.65 -11.18 28.10
N ARG A 19 -3.91 -11.41 27.02
CA ARG A 19 -2.53 -10.94 26.79
C ARG A 19 -2.43 -9.52 26.21
N LEU A 20 -3.53 -8.86 25.88
CA LEU A 20 -3.53 -7.46 25.43
C LEU A 20 -3.26 -6.45 26.56
N LYS A 21 -2.88 -6.92 27.76
CA LYS A 21 -2.47 -6.07 28.89
C LYS A 21 -0.94 -6.07 28.99
N PRO A 22 -0.25 -4.92 29.19
CA PRO A 22 -0.80 -3.62 29.59
C PRO A 22 -0.87 -2.53 28.50
N LYS A 23 -0.12 -2.67 27.39
CA LYS A 23 0.00 -1.63 26.34
C LYS A 23 -0.26 -2.22 24.96
N VAL A 24 -1.14 -1.56 24.19
CA VAL A 24 -1.55 -1.98 22.85
C VAL A 24 -1.48 -0.80 21.90
N GLY A 25 -0.97 -1.03 20.69
CA GLY A 25 -1.21 -0.16 19.53
C GLY A 25 -2.29 -0.76 18.65
N PHE A 26 -2.98 0.08 17.87
CA PHE A 26 -3.97 -0.38 16.90
C PHE A 26 -3.48 -0.08 15.49
N ALA A 27 -3.52 -1.07 14.61
CA ALA A 27 -3.37 -0.88 13.18
C ALA A 27 -4.72 -1.09 12.50
N ILE A 28 -5.09 -0.15 11.64
CA ILE A 28 -6.35 -0.15 10.91
C ILE A 28 -6.00 -0.15 9.43
N ASP A 29 -6.52 -1.13 8.71
CA ASP A 29 -6.36 -1.26 7.26
C ASP A 29 -7.76 -1.16 6.63
N ALA A 30 -7.93 -0.23 5.69
CA ALA A 30 -9.21 0.03 5.04
C ALA A 30 -9.02 0.09 3.52
N TRP A 31 -9.77 -0.72 2.79
CA TRP A 31 -9.68 -0.80 1.33
C TRP A 31 -11.05 -1.02 0.68
N THR A 32 -11.12 -0.76 -0.62
CA THR A 32 -12.32 -0.98 -1.44
C THR A 32 -12.02 -2.03 -2.51
N GLU A 33 -12.89 -3.01 -2.64
CA GLU A 33 -12.84 -4.03 -3.70
C GLU A 33 -14.25 -4.25 -4.24
N ASP A 34 -14.41 -4.14 -5.57
CA ASP A 34 -15.70 -4.27 -6.28
C ASP A 34 -16.86 -3.46 -5.68
N GLY A 35 -16.58 -2.22 -5.26
CA GLY A 35 -17.56 -1.30 -4.66
C GLY A 35 -17.90 -1.60 -3.19
N THR A 36 -17.32 -2.66 -2.61
CA THR A 36 -17.47 -2.96 -1.17
C THR A 36 -16.30 -2.39 -0.38
N HIS A 37 -16.61 -1.68 0.70
CA HIS A 37 -15.61 -1.14 1.62
C HIS A 37 -15.33 -2.13 2.76
N PHE A 38 -14.06 -2.48 2.95
CA PHE A 38 -13.59 -3.39 3.98
C PHE A 38 -12.73 -2.65 4.99
N VAL A 39 -12.84 -3.05 6.26
CA VAL A 39 -12.01 -2.54 7.35
C VAL A 39 -11.56 -3.70 8.24
N ALA A 40 -10.26 -3.74 8.52
CA ALA A 40 -9.64 -4.65 9.46
C ALA A 40 -8.97 -3.88 10.61
N GLY A 41 -9.29 -4.27 11.84
CA GLY A 41 -8.67 -3.75 13.06
C GLY A 41 -7.73 -4.79 13.67
N ILE A 42 -6.47 -4.40 13.87
CA ILE A 42 -5.40 -5.28 14.36
C ILE A 42 -4.82 -4.69 15.65
N GLY A 43 -4.92 -5.43 16.75
CA GLY A 43 -4.24 -5.11 18.00
C GLY A 43 -2.77 -5.53 17.93
N VAL A 44 -1.87 -4.63 18.28
CA VAL A 44 -0.42 -4.82 18.24
C VAL A 44 0.13 -4.68 19.65
N THR A 45 0.80 -5.73 20.14
CA THR A 45 1.58 -5.69 21.39
C THR A 45 3.07 -5.62 21.04
N GLU A 46 3.93 -5.62 22.06
CA GLU A 46 5.38 -5.71 21.88
C GLU A 46 5.81 -7.00 21.16
N THR A 47 5.06 -8.10 21.36
CA THR A 47 5.45 -9.44 20.88
C THR A 47 4.60 -9.96 19.75
N ASP A 48 3.33 -9.55 19.66
CA ASP A 48 2.32 -10.22 18.85
C ASP A 48 1.38 -9.24 18.15
N LYS A 49 0.73 -9.74 17.09
CA LYS A 49 -0.35 -9.06 16.37
C LYS A 49 -1.60 -9.91 16.39
N TYR A 50 -2.74 -9.29 16.65
CA TYR A 50 -4.03 -9.96 16.77
C TYR A 50 -5.05 -9.29 15.86
N LEU A 51 -5.63 -10.03 14.92
CA LEU A 51 -6.78 -9.55 14.16
C LEU A 51 -7.99 -9.49 15.10
N LEU A 52 -8.46 -8.28 15.42
CA LEU A 52 -9.53 -8.04 16.38
C LEU A 52 -10.89 -7.94 15.70
N CYS A 53 -10.93 -7.31 14.52
CA CYS A 53 -12.13 -7.24 13.68
C CYS A 53 -11.78 -7.27 12.20
N PHE A 54 -12.77 -7.72 11.42
CA PHE A 54 -12.80 -7.63 9.96
C PHE A 54 -14.27 -7.44 9.60
N SER A 55 -14.61 -6.28 9.04
CA SER A 55 -15.99 -5.90 8.74
C SER A 55 -16.09 -5.21 7.40
N THR A 56 -17.29 -5.24 6.81
CA THR A 56 -17.65 -4.40 5.67
C THR A 56 -18.40 -3.17 6.16
N LEU A 57 -18.19 -2.03 5.51
CA LEU A 57 -18.99 -0.82 5.73
C LEU A 57 -20.09 -0.74 4.65
N THR A 58 -21.32 -0.44 5.07
CA THR A 58 -22.53 -0.46 4.22
C THR A 58 -22.83 0.87 3.51
N ASP A 59 -22.15 1.96 3.85
CA ASP A 59 -22.41 3.29 3.28
C ASP A 59 -21.32 3.69 2.27
N GLU A 60 -21.76 3.96 1.04
CA GLU A 60 -20.94 4.35 -0.13
C GLU A 60 -20.67 5.87 -0.18
N SER A 61 -21.30 6.68 0.68
CA SER A 61 -21.34 8.14 0.50
C SER A 61 -20.30 8.93 1.28
N ASP A 62 -19.60 8.30 2.22
CA ASP A 62 -18.40 8.87 2.81
C ASP A 62 -17.53 7.72 3.31
N MET A 63 -16.22 7.80 3.13
CA MET A 63 -15.27 6.89 3.76
C MET A 63 -15.16 7.20 5.27
N GLY A 64 -16.32 7.22 5.95
CA GLY A 64 -16.63 6.34 7.07
C GLY A 64 -15.86 6.60 8.34
N SER A 65 -15.28 7.78 8.54
CA SER A 65 -14.52 8.05 9.76
C SER A 65 -15.36 7.78 11.02
N ASP A 66 -16.64 8.16 11.03
CA ASP A 66 -17.56 7.87 12.13
C ASP A 66 -17.90 6.38 12.23
N ALA A 67 -18.26 5.70 11.13
CA ALA A 67 -18.57 4.27 11.15
C ALA A 67 -17.37 3.39 11.57
N ILE A 68 -16.15 3.80 11.20
CA ILE A 68 -14.91 3.14 11.60
C ILE A 68 -14.61 3.40 13.07
N ILE A 69 -14.89 4.62 13.56
CA ILE A 69 -14.76 4.94 14.98
C ILE A 69 -15.77 4.14 15.80
N GLU A 70 -17.02 4.02 15.37
CA GLU A 70 -18.02 3.17 16.03
C GLU A 70 -17.58 1.70 16.06
N LEU A 71 -17.10 1.18 14.92
CA LEU A 71 -16.53 -0.17 14.85
C LEU A 71 -15.34 -0.35 15.80
N LEU A 72 -14.49 0.68 15.95
CA LEU A 72 -13.36 0.62 16.87
C LEU A 72 -13.81 0.66 18.33
N ASP A 73 -14.80 1.48 18.67
CA ASP A 73 -15.39 1.54 20.01
C ASP A 73 -16.00 0.18 20.39
N ASP A 74 -16.77 -0.44 19.48
CA ASP A 74 -17.31 -1.79 19.66
C ASP A 74 -16.21 -2.84 19.89
N VAL A 75 -15.08 -2.71 19.18
CA VAL A 75 -13.92 -3.59 19.35
C VAL A 75 -13.25 -3.37 20.69
N LEU A 76 -13.03 -2.11 21.10
CA LEU A 76 -12.46 -1.80 22.40
C LEU A 76 -13.31 -2.36 23.53
N ASP A 77 -14.63 -2.21 23.45
CA ASP A 77 -15.58 -2.77 24.42
C ASP A 77 -15.60 -4.30 24.41
N THR A 78 -15.64 -4.92 23.22
CA THR A 78 -15.64 -6.38 23.05
C THR A 78 -14.41 -7.04 23.66
N TYR A 79 -13.25 -6.39 23.58
CA TYR A 79 -11.99 -6.90 24.10
C TYR A 79 -11.58 -6.28 25.44
N GLU A 80 -12.45 -5.46 26.05
CA GLU A 80 -12.20 -4.75 27.31
C GLU A 80 -10.87 -3.98 27.32
N ILE A 81 -10.55 -3.31 26.21
CA ILE A 81 -9.34 -2.50 26.05
C ILE A 81 -9.66 -1.07 26.45
N HIS A 82 -9.10 -0.63 27.58
CA HIS A 82 -9.28 0.75 28.03
C HIS A 82 -8.41 1.72 27.21
N ALA A 83 -8.91 2.94 26.99
CA ALA A 83 -8.18 4.00 26.31
C ALA A 83 -6.79 4.30 26.93
N SER A 84 -6.63 4.09 28.25
CA SER A 84 -5.34 4.24 28.95
C SER A 84 -4.28 3.20 28.56
N GLN A 85 -4.70 2.07 27.98
CA GLN A 85 -3.80 1.03 27.48
C GLN A 85 -3.36 1.30 26.04
N LEU A 86 -4.08 2.17 25.34
CA LEU A 86 -3.86 2.47 23.94
C LEU A 86 -2.71 3.45 23.77
N CYS A 87 -1.66 2.99 23.09
CA CYS A 87 -0.41 3.74 22.97
C CYS A 87 -0.31 4.53 21.67
N PHE A 88 -0.91 4.03 20.58
CA PHE A 88 -0.90 4.65 19.28
C PHE A 88 -1.92 4.01 18.34
N TYR A 89 -2.27 4.72 17.27
CA TYR A 89 -2.93 4.16 16.09
C TYR A 89 -2.02 4.24 14.85
N VAL A 90 -2.19 3.29 13.93
CA VAL A 90 -1.62 3.30 12.58
C VAL A 90 -2.78 3.12 11.61
N CYS A 91 -2.99 4.08 10.72
CA CYS A 91 -3.93 3.93 9.61
C CYS A 91 -3.35 4.63 8.37
N ASP A 92 -3.58 4.03 7.22
CA ASP A 92 -3.10 4.52 5.93
C ASP A 92 -4.06 5.56 5.31
N HIS A 93 -5.24 5.76 5.91
CA HIS A 93 -6.26 6.67 5.43
C HIS A 93 -6.21 8.04 6.17
N PRO A 94 -5.87 9.15 5.48
CA PRO A 94 -5.67 10.45 6.14
C PRO A 94 -6.91 11.02 6.86
N SER A 95 -8.11 10.85 6.33
CA SER A 95 -9.35 11.36 6.95
C SER A 95 -9.66 10.64 8.28
N ILE A 96 -9.45 9.32 8.33
CA ILE A 96 -9.57 8.51 9.54
C ILE A 96 -8.52 8.95 10.58
N ASN A 97 -7.28 9.19 10.14
CA ASN A 97 -6.19 9.61 11.03
C ASN A 97 -6.52 10.91 11.78
N VAL A 98 -7.06 11.92 11.09
CA VAL A 98 -7.43 13.20 11.71
C VAL A 98 -8.63 13.02 12.65
N ALA A 99 -9.64 12.27 12.24
CA ALA A 99 -10.83 12.04 13.06
C ALA A 99 -10.51 11.27 14.36
N LEU A 100 -9.73 10.18 14.27
CA LEU A 100 -9.31 9.40 15.44
C LEU A 100 -8.43 10.19 16.39
N ALA A 101 -7.45 10.94 15.87
CA ALA A 101 -6.58 11.78 16.70
C ALA A 101 -7.39 12.80 17.51
N ASN A 102 -8.36 13.46 16.86
CA ASN A 102 -9.20 14.47 17.49
C ASN A 102 -10.14 13.88 18.55
N LYS A 103 -10.72 12.69 18.31
CA LYS A 103 -11.68 12.07 19.24
C LYS A 103 -11.02 11.36 20.42
N THR A 104 -9.90 10.67 20.20
CA THR A 104 -9.31 9.76 21.21
C THR A 104 -8.15 10.39 21.99
N LEU A 105 -7.56 11.48 21.47
CA LEU A 105 -6.34 12.11 21.99
C LEU A 105 -5.13 11.15 22.06
N VAL A 106 -5.18 10.04 21.32
CA VAL A 106 -4.10 9.06 21.20
C VAL A 106 -3.20 9.44 20.01
N PRO A 107 -1.86 9.33 20.14
CA PRO A 107 -0.96 9.69 19.06
C PRO A 107 -1.12 8.77 17.83
N MET A 108 -1.16 9.37 16.65
CA MET A 108 -1.15 8.65 15.37
C MET A 108 0.27 8.49 14.85
N ILE A 109 0.64 7.27 14.46
CA ILE A 109 1.85 7.00 13.70
C ILE A 109 1.41 6.89 12.23
N GLY A 110 1.72 7.93 11.45
CA GLY A 110 1.42 7.93 10.02
C GLY A 110 2.01 6.70 9.34
N CYS A 111 1.22 6.05 8.49
CA CYS A 111 1.63 4.83 7.81
C CYS A 111 2.94 5.06 7.03
N ALA A 112 4.02 4.40 7.45
CA ALA A 112 5.34 4.63 6.89
C ALA A 112 5.40 4.27 5.40
N SER A 113 4.68 3.23 4.98
CA SER A 113 4.55 2.87 3.56
C SER A 113 3.80 3.94 2.77
N HIS A 114 2.81 4.61 3.36
CA HIS A 114 2.12 5.73 2.72
C HIS A 114 3.05 6.94 2.56
N ARG A 115 3.77 7.33 3.63
CA ARG A 115 4.76 8.42 3.56
C ARG A 115 5.89 8.09 2.57
N PHE A 116 6.31 6.84 2.53
CA PHE A 116 7.27 6.33 1.56
C PHE A 116 6.71 6.44 0.13
N ASN A 117 5.48 6.01 -0.11
CA ASN A 117 4.82 6.15 -1.42
C ASN A 117 4.74 7.61 -1.87
N LEU A 118 4.38 8.54 -0.97
CA LEU A 118 4.36 9.98 -1.28
C LEU A 118 5.75 10.52 -1.62
N ALA A 119 6.80 10.11 -0.89
CA ALA A 119 8.17 10.51 -1.18
C ALA A 119 8.65 9.99 -2.54
N VAL A 120 8.36 8.72 -2.87
CA VAL A 120 8.70 8.15 -4.17
C VAL A 120 7.92 8.83 -5.30
N GLN A 121 6.64 9.16 -5.09
CA GLN A 121 5.87 9.95 -6.06
C GLN A 121 6.46 11.34 -6.29
N ALA A 122 6.92 12.02 -5.23
CA ALA A 122 7.59 13.31 -5.38
C ALA A 122 8.89 13.20 -6.19
N LEU A 123 9.68 12.13 -5.97
CA LEU A 123 10.89 11.84 -6.73
C LEU A 123 10.60 11.62 -8.23
N MET A 124 9.53 10.90 -8.57
CA MET A 124 9.18 10.58 -9.96
C MET A 124 8.61 11.79 -10.75
N ARG A 125 8.24 12.87 -10.07
CA ARG A 125 7.50 13.99 -10.68
C ARG A 125 8.25 14.68 -11.83
N GLU A 126 9.58 14.72 -11.77
CA GLU A 126 10.41 15.32 -12.83
C GLU A 126 10.47 14.49 -14.13
N ASP A 127 10.06 13.22 -14.06
CA ASP A 127 10.03 12.29 -15.19
C ASP A 127 8.59 11.88 -15.56
N ASP A 128 7.56 12.54 -15.01
CA ASP A 128 6.15 12.16 -15.23
C ASP A 128 5.76 12.18 -16.71
N ASP A 129 6.32 13.10 -17.50
CA ASP A 129 6.14 13.18 -18.95
C ASP A 129 6.63 11.91 -19.66
N ILE A 130 7.81 11.42 -19.27
CA ILE A 130 8.39 10.19 -19.82
C ILE A 130 7.61 8.98 -19.32
N LEU A 131 7.17 8.98 -18.07
CA LEU A 131 6.37 7.91 -17.49
C LEU A 131 4.98 7.80 -18.14
N ASP A 132 4.34 8.94 -18.46
CA ASP A 132 3.09 8.98 -19.22
C ASP A 132 3.30 8.43 -20.64
N LYS A 133 4.39 8.80 -21.30
CA LYS A 133 4.73 8.26 -22.62
C LYS A 133 4.89 6.73 -22.60
N VAL A 134 5.57 6.19 -21.58
CA VAL A 134 5.68 4.73 -21.39
C VAL A 134 4.32 4.11 -21.07
N HIS A 135 3.49 4.78 -20.28
CA HIS A 135 2.12 4.31 -19.99
C HIS A 135 1.28 4.21 -21.27
N ASP A 136 1.30 5.24 -22.11
CA ASP A 136 0.58 5.26 -23.39
C ASP A 136 1.06 4.14 -24.32
N LEU A 137 2.39 3.92 -24.37
CA LEU A 137 2.95 2.77 -25.10
C LEU A 137 2.39 1.45 -24.57
N MET A 138 2.33 1.25 -23.24
CA MET A 138 1.77 0.04 -22.63
C MET A 138 0.29 -0.16 -22.98
N VAL A 139 -0.50 0.93 -23.01
CA VAL A 139 -1.91 0.92 -23.46
C VAL A 139 -2.03 0.48 -24.90
N LYS A 140 -1.21 1.02 -25.81
CA LYS A 140 -1.21 0.62 -27.23
C LYS A 140 -0.79 -0.83 -27.40
N LEU A 141 0.19 -1.31 -26.63
CA LEU A 141 0.64 -2.69 -26.65
C LEU A 141 -0.42 -3.68 -26.13
N TYR A 142 -1.33 -3.23 -25.27
CA TYR A 142 -2.38 -4.09 -24.71
C TYR A 142 -3.56 -4.35 -25.66
N THR A 143 -3.60 -3.69 -26.81
CA THR A 143 -4.60 -3.98 -27.85
C THR A 143 -4.53 -5.44 -28.33
N ILE A 144 -5.64 -6.00 -28.80
CA ILE A 144 -5.70 -7.41 -29.21
C ILE A 144 -4.66 -7.73 -30.29
N LYS A 145 -4.53 -6.84 -31.29
CA LYS A 145 -3.55 -6.97 -32.38
C LYS A 145 -2.12 -6.98 -31.85
N ASN A 146 -1.72 -6.00 -31.04
CA ASN A 146 -0.35 -5.90 -30.55
C ASN A 146 -0.01 -7.00 -29.54
N ARG A 147 -0.98 -7.47 -28.74
CA ARG A 147 -0.79 -8.64 -27.88
C ARG A 147 -0.56 -9.92 -28.68
N HIS A 148 -1.14 -10.06 -29.86
CA HIS A 148 -0.83 -11.18 -30.76
C HIS A 148 0.63 -11.12 -31.22
N HIS A 149 1.06 -9.98 -31.75
CA HIS A 149 2.45 -9.79 -32.20
C HIS A 149 3.46 -9.97 -31.05
N LEU A 150 3.13 -9.50 -29.85
CA LEU A 150 3.95 -9.74 -28.66
C LEU A 150 4.11 -11.23 -28.37
N ARG A 151 3.06 -12.05 -28.51
CA ARG A 151 3.15 -13.51 -28.33
C ARG A 151 4.00 -14.16 -29.42
N GLU A 152 3.86 -13.75 -30.67
CA GLU A 152 4.67 -14.25 -31.79
C GLU A 152 6.15 -13.92 -31.60
N ALA A 153 6.46 -12.75 -31.02
CA ALA A 153 7.82 -12.33 -30.68
C ALA A 153 8.33 -12.91 -29.35
N ASP A 154 7.57 -13.80 -28.69
CA ASP A 154 7.86 -14.37 -27.36
C ASP A 154 8.10 -13.27 -26.28
N ALA A 155 7.41 -12.14 -26.42
CA ALA A 155 7.54 -10.98 -25.54
C ALA A 155 6.58 -11.07 -24.34
N LEU A 156 6.98 -10.42 -23.25
CA LEU A 156 6.13 -10.30 -22.08
C LEU A 156 4.91 -9.40 -22.37
N MET A 157 3.78 -9.68 -21.73
CA MET A 157 2.59 -8.83 -21.83
C MET A 157 2.82 -7.48 -21.10
N PRO A 158 2.26 -6.37 -21.61
CA PRO A 158 2.41 -5.07 -21.00
C PRO A 158 1.67 -4.98 -19.66
N VAL A 159 2.13 -4.09 -18.79
CA VAL A 159 1.52 -3.80 -17.49
C VAL A 159 1.33 -2.30 -17.33
N TYR A 160 0.31 -1.89 -16.59
CA TYR A 160 -0.04 -0.48 -16.41
C TYR A 160 0.50 0.07 -15.10
N ARG A 161 0.84 1.37 -15.10
CA ARG A 161 0.98 2.14 -13.86
C ARG A 161 -0.38 2.53 -13.29
N ASN A 162 -0.51 2.44 -11.97
CA ASN A 162 -1.50 3.10 -11.15
C ASN A 162 -0.80 4.26 -10.44
N THR A 163 -1.20 5.49 -10.77
CA THR A 163 -0.57 6.72 -10.28
C THR A 163 -0.47 6.77 -8.75
N THR A 164 -1.43 6.18 -8.03
CA THR A 164 -1.45 6.22 -6.56
C THR A 164 -0.49 5.20 -5.90
N ARG A 165 0.04 4.22 -6.64
CA ARG A 165 0.90 3.15 -6.12
C ARG A 165 2.22 3.07 -6.89
N TRP A 166 3.30 3.60 -6.32
CA TRP A 166 4.61 3.69 -6.97
C TRP A 166 5.17 2.33 -7.47
N ILE A 167 4.84 1.21 -6.80
CA ILE A 167 5.24 -0.15 -7.18
C ILE A 167 4.75 -0.52 -8.59
N SER A 168 3.58 -0.02 -8.99
CA SER A 168 3.05 -0.28 -10.32
C SER A 168 3.86 0.44 -11.40
N THR A 169 4.33 1.66 -11.13
CA THR A 169 5.24 2.42 -11.98
C THR A 169 6.58 1.68 -12.10
N PHE A 170 7.15 1.22 -10.99
CA PHE A 170 8.35 0.39 -10.99
C PHE A 170 8.18 -0.86 -11.87
N SER A 171 7.07 -1.60 -11.69
CA SER A 171 6.75 -2.80 -12.48
C SER A 171 6.58 -2.48 -13.97
N MET A 172 6.00 -1.33 -14.31
CA MET A 172 5.83 -0.86 -15.68
C MET A 172 7.18 -0.59 -16.34
N ILE A 173 8.10 0.10 -15.66
CA ILE A 173 9.44 0.40 -16.19
C ILE A 173 10.26 -0.89 -16.36
N ASP A 174 10.23 -1.82 -15.39
CA ASP A 174 10.86 -3.14 -15.54
C ASP A 174 10.29 -3.88 -16.77
N ARG A 175 8.96 -3.91 -16.90
CA ARG A 175 8.29 -4.56 -18.03
C ARG A 175 8.68 -3.93 -19.36
N TYR A 176 8.71 -2.60 -19.43
CA TYR A 176 9.13 -1.84 -20.60
C TYR A 176 10.54 -2.25 -21.03
N SER A 177 11.49 -2.26 -20.09
CA SER A 177 12.89 -2.60 -20.37
C SER A 177 13.06 -3.99 -21.02
N ARG A 178 12.21 -4.96 -20.63
CA ARG A 178 12.22 -6.33 -21.16
C ARG A 178 11.54 -6.45 -22.52
N ILE A 179 10.60 -5.57 -22.84
CA ILE A 179 9.89 -5.55 -24.12
C ILE A 179 10.64 -4.69 -25.15
N TYR A 180 11.43 -3.71 -24.71
CA TYR A 180 12.06 -2.68 -25.55
C TYR A 180 12.76 -3.23 -26.80
N SER A 181 13.59 -4.27 -26.65
CA SER A 181 14.33 -4.90 -27.76
C SER A 181 13.45 -5.63 -28.79
N LYS A 182 12.17 -5.81 -28.49
CA LYS A 182 11.20 -6.52 -29.34
C LYS A 182 10.22 -5.56 -30.03
N LEU A 183 10.25 -4.26 -29.70
CA LEU A 183 9.31 -3.27 -30.22
C LEU A 183 9.39 -3.10 -31.74
N ASP A 184 10.60 -3.18 -32.31
CA ASP A 184 10.86 -3.08 -33.76
C ASP A 184 10.11 -4.14 -34.59
N ARG A 185 9.57 -5.19 -33.96
CA ARG A 185 8.86 -6.29 -34.62
C ARG A 185 7.34 -6.20 -34.50
N ILE A 186 6.79 -5.16 -33.87
CA ILE A 186 5.38 -5.13 -33.46
C ILE A 186 4.53 -4.28 -34.41
N ASP A 187 4.75 -2.96 -34.45
CA ASP A 187 3.95 -2.04 -35.26
C ASP A 187 4.69 -0.69 -35.39
N ASP A 188 4.88 -0.23 -36.63
CA ASP A 188 5.54 1.05 -36.93
C ASP A 188 4.79 2.26 -36.35
N GLN A 189 3.47 2.13 -36.10
CA GLN A 189 2.64 3.18 -35.48
C GLN A 189 2.98 3.41 -34.00
N LEU A 190 3.82 2.57 -33.39
CA LEU A 190 4.26 2.74 -32.00
C LEU A 190 5.42 3.73 -31.88
N ALA A 191 6.09 4.10 -32.98
CA ALA A 191 7.32 4.88 -32.98
C ALA A 191 7.21 6.19 -32.16
N ASP A 192 6.09 6.89 -32.27
CA ASP A 192 5.84 8.16 -31.55
C ASP A 192 5.74 7.97 -30.03
N PHE A 193 5.36 6.77 -29.58
CA PHE A 193 5.23 6.39 -28.17
C PHE A 193 6.51 5.78 -27.60
N ILE A 194 7.49 5.44 -28.44
CA ILE A 194 8.76 4.88 -27.96
C ILE A 194 9.59 6.01 -27.35
N PRO A 195 10.03 5.89 -26.09
CA PRO A 195 10.99 6.82 -25.51
C PRO A 195 12.25 6.96 -26.36
N THR A 196 12.71 8.20 -26.55
CA THR A 196 13.96 8.51 -27.26
C THR A 196 15.17 7.94 -26.53
N PRO A 197 16.35 7.82 -27.18
CA PRO A 197 17.55 7.35 -26.49
C PRO A 197 17.89 8.16 -25.23
N ARG A 198 17.65 9.48 -25.23
CA ARG A 198 17.88 10.34 -24.07
C ARG A 198 16.87 10.08 -22.95
N GLU A 199 15.60 9.90 -23.29
CA GLU A 199 14.55 9.53 -22.34
C GLU A 199 14.81 8.14 -21.72
N ASN A 200 15.32 7.19 -22.51
CA ASN A 200 15.71 5.87 -22.03
C ASN A 200 16.87 5.89 -21.03
N VAL A 201 17.84 6.78 -21.23
CA VAL A 201 18.91 6.98 -20.24
C VAL A 201 18.34 7.52 -18.92
N ARG A 202 17.40 8.47 -18.97
CA ARG A 202 16.70 9.00 -17.79
C ARG A 202 15.87 7.91 -17.10
N LEU A 203 15.04 7.18 -17.84
CA LEU A 203 14.24 6.06 -17.33
C LEU A 203 15.10 5.01 -16.63
N LYS A 204 16.27 4.68 -17.19
CA LYS A 204 17.18 3.72 -16.58
C LYS A 204 17.76 4.24 -15.26
N ALA A 205 18.14 5.51 -15.19
CA ALA A 205 18.61 6.12 -13.95
C ALA A 205 17.51 6.10 -12.87
N LEU A 206 16.29 6.55 -13.23
CA LEU A 206 15.13 6.50 -12.36
C LEU A 206 14.83 5.07 -11.88
N PHE A 207 14.91 4.08 -12.77
CA PHE A 207 14.67 2.68 -12.43
C PHE A 207 15.65 2.14 -11.38
N GLU A 208 16.93 2.49 -11.47
CA GLU A 208 17.92 2.09 -10.47
C GLU A 208 17.67 2.75 -9.11
N ASP A 209 17.24 4.02 -9.09
CA ASP A 209 16.81 4.69 -7.86
C ASP A 209 15.60 3.99 -7.23
N LEU A 210 14.58 3.69 -8.05
CA LEU A 210 13.39 2.97 -7.58
C LEU A 210 13.71 1.55 -7.07
N LYS A 211 14.67 0.85 -7.68
CA LYS A 211 15.12 -0.48 -7.24
C LYS A 211 15.79 -0.45 -5.87
N ASN A 212 16.59 0.58 -5.61
CA ASN A 212 17.17 0.80 -4.28
C ASN A 212 16.06 1.04 -3.24
N LEU A 213 15.06 1.84 -3.60
CA LEU A 213 13.88 2.12 -2.76
C LEU A 213 13.03 0.87 -2.53
N GLU A 214 12.85 0.01 -3.53
CA GLU A 214 12.16 -1.27 -3.39
C GLU A 214 12.87 -2.18 -2.41
N SER A 215 14.20 -2.29 -2.50
CA SER A 215 14.99 -3.07 -1.54
C SER A 215 14.82 -2.56 -0.10
N VAL A 216 14.75 -1.24 0.09
CA VAL A 216 14.47 -0.63 1.40
C VAL A 216 13.04 -0.97 1.84
N ASN A 217 12.04 -0.78 0.98
CA ASN A 217 10.64 -1.08 1.30
C ASN A 217 10.44 -2.56 1.68
N MET A 218 11.05 -3.49 0.93
CA MET A 218 11.01 -4.91 1.27
C MET A 218 11.63 -5.20 2.64
N LYS A 219 12.77 -4.57 2.97
CA LYS A 219 13.37 -4.69 4.31
C LYS A 219 12.46 -4.13 5.39
N LEU A 220 11.85 -2.96 5.16
CA LEU A 220 10.89 -2.34 6.09
C LEU A 220 9.67 -3.23 6.37
N GLN A 221 9.25 -4.05 5.40
CA GLN A 221 8.13 -4.97 5.54
C GLN A 221 8.51 -6.29 6.23
N THR A 222 9.80 -6.57 6.45
CA THR A 222 10.23 -7.73 7.25
C THR A 222 10.08 -7.45 8.75
N THR A 223 9.74 -8.49 9.51
CA THR A 223 9.38 -8.45 10.95
C THR A 223 10.46 -7.93 11.90
N MET A 224 11.66 -7.56 11.41
CA MET A 224 12.83 -7.21 12.23
C MET A 224 13.15 -5.71 12.29
N VAL A 225 12.35 -4.84 11.67
CA VAL A 225 12.66 -3.40 11.62
C VAL A 225 11.89 -2.65 12.71
N SER A 226 12.61 -1.91 13.57
CA SER A 226 11.98 -1.11 14.62
C SER A 226 11.33 0.16 14.05
N LEU A 227 10.32 0.72 14.73
CA LEU A 227 9.72 2.00 14.34
C LEU A 227 10.75 3.15 14.29
N LEU A 228 11.85 3.06 15.04
CA LEU A 228 12.97 4.00 15.00
C LEU A 228 13.72 3.91 13.67
N ASP A 229 13.98 2.71 13.17
CA ASP A 229 14.64 2.48 11.89
C ASP A 229 13.77 2.98 10.73
N VAL A 230 12.46 2.71 10.81
CA VAL A 230 11.46 3.23 9.86
C VAL A 230 11.48 4.77 9.82
N ARG A 231 11.56 5.42 11.00
CA ARG A 231 11.64 6.88 11.12
C ARG A 231 12.95 7.44 10.58
N ALA A 232 14.08 6.79 10.86
CA ALA A 232 15.39 7.21 10.37
C ALA A 232 15.46 7.12 8.82
N LEU A 233 14.98 6.02 8.25
CA LEU A 233 14.94 5.80 6.80
C LEU A 233 14.01 6.81 6.10
N SER A 234 12.84 7.07 6.67
CA SER A 234 11.89 8.06 6.13
C SER A 234 12.46 9.49 6.18
N SER A 235 13.22 9.83 7.23
CA SER A 235 13.84 11.15 7.39
C SER A 235 14.95 11.37 6.36
N ASN A 236 15.77 10.34 6.08
CA ASN A 236 16.81 10.41 5.06
C ASN A 236 16.27 10.57 3.63
N LEU A 237 15.11 10.00 3.33
CA LEU A 237 14.41 10.22 2.06
C LEU A 237 13.91 11.66 1.93
N THR A 238 13.42 12.25 3.01
CA THR A 238 12.93 13.64 3.01
C THR A 238 14.07 14.63 2.73
N LEU A 239 15.28 14.36 3.26
CA LEU A 239 16.49 15.16 3.01
C LEU A 239 17.04 15.08 1.58
N ARG A 240 16.69 14.03 0.82
CA ARG A 240 17.07 13.89 -0.60
C ARG A 240 16.12 14.61 -1.55
N ILE A 241 14.93 14.99 -1.06
CA ILE A 241 13.85 15.61 -1.84
C ILE A 241 13.78 17.13 -1.58
N SER A 242 14.51 17.64 -0.57
CA SER A 242 14.66 19.06 -0.22
C SER A 242 15.94 19.65 -0.80
#